data_AF-A0A1J0EIU4-F1
#
_entry.id   AF-A0A1J0EIU4-F1
#
_cell.length_a   1.000
_cell.length_b   1.000
_cell.length_c   1.000
_cell.angle_alpha   90.00
_cell.angle_beta   90.00
_cell.angle_gamma   90.00
#
_symmetry.space_group_name_H-M   'P 1'
#
loop_
_entity.id
_entity.type
_entity.pdbx_description
1 polymer ?
#
loop_
_entity_poly.entity_id
_entity_poly.type
_entity_poly.pdbx_seq_one_letter_code
_entity_poly.pdbx_strand_id
1 'polypeptide(L)'
;MKHLTTTEVRFISPAHAHKKQELFRVNPDINVQIALHIASDLLASVMDSLADAASGGIPLEGNNAFMVTHTVESARAALSSVLGKFEKINDLNLGA
;
A
#
# COMPACT_ATOMS: atom_id res chain seq x y z
N MET A 1 -13.41 31.34 -15.52
CA MET A 1 -12.68 30.23 -14.87
C MET A 1 -13.70 29.14 -14.57
N LYS A 2 -13.48 27.89 -15.00
CA LYS A 2 -14.41 26.78 -14.69
C LYS A 2 -14.08 26.25 -13.30
N HIS A 3 -14.97 26.49 -12.34
CA HIS A 3 -14.87 25.86 -11.02
C HIS A 3 -15.09 24.35 -11.19
N LEU A 4 -14.08 23.56 -10.85
CA LEU A 4 -14.23 22.12 -10.66
C LEU A 4 -14.94 21.93 -9.32
N THR A 5 -16.26 21.83 -9.35
CA THR A 5 -17.05 21.36 -8.20
C THR A 5 -16.96 19.84 -8.15
N THR A 6 -16.17 19.31 -7.22
CA THR A 6 -16.25 17.90 -6.84
C THR A 6 -17.51 17.69 -6.02
N THR A 7 -18.53 17.08 -6.61
CA THR A 7 -19.72 16.62 -5.89
C THR A 7 -19.31 15.62 -4.81
N GLU A 8 -19.92 15.66 -3.62
CA GLU A 8 -19.73 14.59 -2.63
C GLU A 8 -20.19 13.25 -3.22
N VAL A 9 -19.23 12.39 -3.56
CA VAL A 9 -19.52 11.02 -3.99
C VAL A 9 -19.50 10.15 -2.73
N ARG A 10 -20.65 9.54 -2.39
CA ARG A 10 -20.70 8.51 -1.35
C ARG A 10 -19.68 7.43 -1.67
N PHE A 11 -18.92 6.99 -0.66
CA PHE A 11 -17.98 5.88 -0.86
C PHE A 11 -18.74 4.65 -1.39
N ILE A 12 -18.35 4.22 -2.59
CA ILE A 12 -18.76 2.94 -3.15
C ILE A 12 -17.53 2.04 -3.03
N SER A 13 -17.55 1.17 -2.02
CA SER A 13 -16.55 0.13 -1.88
C SER A 13 -16.50 -0.67 -3.20
N PRO A 14 -15.30 -0.92 -3.77
CA PRO A 14 -15.19 -1.75 -4.96
C PRO A 14 -15.91 -3.08 -4.76
N ALA A 15 -16.62 -3.55 -5.79
CA ALA A 15 -17.29 -4.84 -5.72
C ALA A 15 -16.25 -5.90 -5.30
N HIS A 16 -16.54 -6.61 -4.20
CA HIS A 16 -15.68 -7.61 -3.58
C HIS A 16 -14.53 -7.13 -2.69
N ALA A 17 -14.46 -5.86 -2.28
CA ALA A 17 -13.49 -5.44 -1.25
C ALA A 17 -13.57 -6.32 0.03
N HIS A 18 -14.79 -6.75 0.40
CA HIS A 18 -15.03 -7.66 1.51
C HIS A 18 -14.44 -9.08 1.31
N LYS A 19 -14.13 -9.48 0.07
CA LYS A 19 -13.56 -10.80 -0.24
C LYS A 19 -12.05 -10.86 0.05
N LYS A 20 -11.42 -9.74 0.45
CA LYS A 20 -9.97 -9.65 0.72
C LYS A 20 -9.12 -10.29 -0.39
N GLN A 21 -9.57 -10.17 -1.64
CA GLN A 21 -8.80 -10.68 -2.76
C GLN A 21 -7.49 -9.89 -2.80
N GLU A 22 -6.35 -10.57 -2.94
CA GLU A 22 -5.07 -9.89 -3.12
C GLU A 22 -5.13 -9.12 -4.44
N LEU A 23 -5.51 -7.84 -4.37
CA LEU A 23 -5.59 -6.94 -5.53
C LEU A 23 -4.19 -6.67 -6.11
N PHE A 24 -3.14 -6.96 -5.34
CA PHE A 24 -1.76 -6.73 -5.69
C PHE A 24 -1.01 -8.06 -5.71
N ARG A 25 -0.82 -8.61 -6.91
CA ARG A 25 0.12 -9.71 -7.12
C ARG A 25 1.55 -9.14 -7.11
N VAL A 26 2.40 -9.67 -6.24
CA VAL A 26 3.82 -9.29 -6.17
C VAL A 26 4.51 -9.74 -7.46
N ASN A 27 5.05 -8.80 -8.23
CA ASN A 27 5.95 -9.15 -9.32
C ASN A 27 7.28 -9.67 -8.71
N PRO A 28 7.67 -10.92 -9.00
CA PRO A 28 8.98 -11.39 -8.61
C PRO A 28 10.07 -10.60 -9.34
N ASP A 29 11.27 -10.56 -8.75
CA ASP A 29 12.49 -10.04 -9.38
C ASP A 29 12.59 -8.52 -9.58
N ILE A 30 11.78 -7.73 -8.88
CA ILE A 30 11.99 -6.28 -8.79
C ILE A 30 13.37 -6.00 -8.16
N ASN A 31 14.06 -4.98 -8.65
CA ASN A 31 15.30 -4.49 -8.04
C ASN A 31 15.04 -4.11 -6.57
N VAL A 32 15.89 -4.59 -5.65
CA VAL A 32 15.69 -4.41 -4.20
C VAL A 32 15.61 -2.94 -3.82
N GLN A 33 16.49 -2.10 -4.38
CA GLN A 33 16.49 -0.67 -4.11
C GLN A 33 15.19 -0.02 -4.58
N ILE A 34 14.70 -0.40 -5.76
CA ILE A 34 13.42 0.08 -6.30
C ILE A 34 12.26 -0.35 -5.40
N ALA A 35 12.20 -1.62 -5.01
CA ALA A 35 11.12 -2.12 -4.16
C ALA A 35 11.09 -1.43 -2.77
N LEU A 36 12.26 -1.17 -2.18
CA LEU A 36 12.37 -0.42 -0.91
C LEU A 36 11.94 1.05 -1.06
N HIS A 37 12.32 1.72 -2.16
CA HIS A 37 11.86 3.08 -2.44
C HIS A 37 10.35 3.13 -2.63
N ILE A 38 9.78 2.21 -3.42
CA ILE A 38 8.33 2.11 -3.62
C ILE A 38 7.61 1.92 -2.27
N ALA A 39 8.11 1.01 -1.42
CA ALA A 39 7.51 0.81 -0.10
C ALA A 39 7.58 2.09 0.76
N SER A 40 8.72 2.78 0.74
CA SER A 40 8.90 4.05 1.46
C SER A 40 7.93 5.13 0.96
N ASP A 41 7.81 5.31 -0.35
CA ASP A 41 6.94 6.32 -0.96
C ASP A 41 5.47 6.04 -0.68
N LEU A 42 5.06 4.76 -0.75
CA LEU A 42 3.70 4.34 -0.41
C LEU A 42 3.38 4.63 1.06
N LEU A 43 4.28 4.27 1.98
CA LEU A 43 4.08 4.58 3.40
C LEU A 43 4.03 6.09 3.64
N ALA A 44 4.97 6.85 3.09
CA ALA A 44 5.01 8.30 3.20
C ALA A 44 3.71 8.96 2.71
N SER A 45 3.13 8.46 1.61
CA SER A 45 1.91 9.01 1.02
C SER A 45 0.66 8.93 1.91
N VAL A 46 0.67 8.07 2.95
CA VAL A 46 -0.45 7.92 3.89
C VAL A 46 -0.13 8.40 5.30
N MET A 47 1.11 8.82 5.57
CA MET A 47 1.53 9.24 6.90
C MET A 47 0.75 10.46 7.40
N ASP A 48 0.44 11.42 6.53
CA ASP A 48 -0.31 12.62 6.91
C ASP A 48 -1.75 12.25 7.33
N SER A 49 -2.44 11.42 6.54
CA SER A 49 -3.77 10.92 6.89
C SER A 49 -3.78 10.14 8.21
N LEU A 50 -2.72 9.35 8.47
CA LEU A 50 -2.56 8.62 9.72
C LEU A 50 -2.28 9.56 10.90
N ALA A 51 -1.45 10.59 10.70
CA ALA A 51 -1.11 11.58 11.71
C ALA A 51 -2.34 12.41 12.11
N ASP A 52 -3.12 12.88 11.12
CA ASP A 52 -4.36 13.63 11.35
C ASP A 52 -5.39 12.80 12.11
N ALA A 53 -5.51 11.50 11.80
CA ALA A 53 -6.39 10.60 12.52
C ALA A 53 -5.90 10.34 13.95
N ALA A 54 -4.59 10.15 14.13
CA ALA A 54 -3.97 9.89 15.43
C ALA A 54 -4.04 11.10 16.37
N SER A 55 -3.98 12.32 15.83
CA SER A 55 -4.14 13.56 16.61
C SER A 55 -5.60 13.89 16.95
N GLY A 56 -6.56 13.09 16.49
CA GLY A 56 -8.00 13.34 16.66
C GLY A 56 -8.54 14.44 15.74
N GLY A 57 -7.83 14.79 14.67
CA GLY A 57 -8.23 15.81 13.71
C GLY A 57 -9.32 15.31 12.76
N ILE A 58 -8.98 14.39 11.86
CA ILE A 58 -9.91 13.83 10.87
C ILE A 58 -9.97 12.30 11.06
N PRO A 59 -11.15 11.72 11.34
CA PRO A 59 -11.26 10.28 11.51
C PRO A 59 -10.96 9.54 10.19
N LEU A 60 -10.32 8.38 10.32
CA LEU A 60 -9.98 7.53 9.19
C LEU A 60 -11.20 6.67 8.81
N GLU A 61 -12.00 7.12 7.86
CA GLU A 61 -13.25 6.44 7.47
C GLU A 61 -13.51 6.41 5.96
N GLY A 62 -14.41 5.50 5.55
CA GLY A 62 -14.88 5.37 4.16
C GLY A 62 -13.75 5.25 3.13
N ASN A 63 -13.74 6.17 2.17
CA ASN A 63 -12.73 6.26 1.11
C ASN A 63 -11.31 6.37 1.67
N ASN A 64 -11.09 7.19 2.69
CA ASN A 64 -9.75 7.44 3.24
C ASN A 64 -9.21 6.16 3.91
N ALA A 65 -10.04 5.50 4.72
CA ALA A 65 -9.67 4.21 5.32
C ALA A 65 -9.40 3.13 4.27
N PHE A 66 -10.21 3.07 3.21
CA PHE A 66 -10.00 2.14 2.11
C PHE A 66 -8.65 2.39 1.43
N MET A 67 -8.36 3.64 1.03
CA MET A 67 -7.11 3.99 0.35
C MET A 67 -5.89 3.72 1.24
N VAL A 68 -5.93 4.13 2.50
CA VAL A 68 -4.83 3.88 3.45
C VAL A 68 -4.57 2.38 3.61
N THR A 69 -5.62 1.56 3.74
CA THR A 69 -5.48 0.11 3.85
C THR A 69 -4.75 -0.47 2.63
N HIS A 70 -5.18 -0.10 1.42
CA HIS A 70 -4.61 -0.65 0.18
C HIS A 70 -3.19 -0.17 -0.08
N THR A 71 -2.87 1.07 0.29
CA THR A 71 -1.50 1.60 0.20
C THR A 71 -0.57 0.87 1.16
N VAL A 72 -0.99 0.63 2.41
CA VAL A 72 -0.20 -0.13 3.39
C VAL A 72 -0.01 -1.58 2.96
N GLU A 73 -1.06 -2.23 2.44
CA GLU A 73 -0.96 -3.59 1.87
C GLU A 73 0.01 -3.64 0.68
N SER A 74 -0.01 -2.63 -0.19
CA SER A 74 0.91 -2.51 -1.33
C SER A 74 2.36 -2.34 -0.88
N ALA A 75 2.61 -1.48 0.12
CA ALA A 75 3.94 -1.29 0.69
C ALA A 75 4.45 -2.60 1.33
N ARG A 76 3.59 -3.31 2.07
CA ARG A 76 3.92 -4.62 2.63
C ARG A 76 4.24 -5.64 1.55
N ALA A 77 3.49 -5.67 0.45
CA ALA A 77 3.74 -6.57 -0.67
C ALA A 77 5.12 -6.32 -1.32
N ALA A 78 5.51 -5.04 -1.46
CA ALA A 78 6.85 -4.67 -1.94
C ALA A 78 7.96 -5.13 -0.99
N LEU A 79 7.78 -4.97 0.33
CA LEU A 79 8.73 -5.47 1.34
C LEU A 79 8.83 -7.01 1.33
N SER A 80 7.70 -7.71 1.22
CA SER A 80 7.67 -9.17 1.12
C SER A 80 8.41 -9.69 -0.12
N SER A 81 8.33 -8.96 -1.24
CA SER A 81 9.11 -9.28 -2.45
C SER A 81 10.62 -9.26 -2.19
N VAL A 82 11.07 -8.25 -1.45
CA VAL A 82 12.48 -8.10 -1.06
C VAL A 82 12.91 -9.24 -0.13
N LEU A 83 12.12 -9.54 0.90
CA LEU A 83 12.42 -10.62 1.85
C LEU A 83 12.52 -11.98 1.15
N GLY A 84 11.54 -12.32 0.30
CA GLY A 84 11.56 -13.58 -0.45
C GLY A 84 12.77 -13.69 -1.40
N LYS A 85 13.31 -12.57 -1.90
CA LYS A 85 14.55 -12.56 -2.67
C LYS A 85 15.77 -12.86 -1.81
N PHE A 86 15.84 -12.31 -0.60
CA PHE A 86 16.93 -12.61 0.34
C PHE A 86 16.94 -14.06 0.81
N GLU A 87 15.77 -14.64 1.10
CA GLU A 87 15.64 -16.06 1.48
C GLU A 87 16.17 -16.98 0.36
N LYS A 88 15.78 -16.73 -0.90
CA LYS A 88 16.30 -17.48 -2.06
C LYS A 88 17.83 -17.38 -2.23
N ILE A 89 18.42 -16.22 -1.96
CA ILE A 89 19.87 -16.04 -2.04
C ILE A 89 20.58 -16.84 -0.93
N ASN A 90 20.03 -16.85 0.28
CA ASN A 90 20.58 -17.63 1.38
C ASN A 90 20.49 -19.15 1.14
N ASP A 91 19.38 -19.64 0.58
CA ASP A 91 19.23 -21.05 0.23
C ASP A 91 20.24 -21.49 -0.85
N LEU A 92 20.55 -20.62 -1.82
CA LEU A 92 21.59 -20.87 -2.83
C LEU A 92 23.01 -20.88 -2.25
N ASN A 93 23.28 -20.07 -1.22
CA ASN A 93 24.59 -20.01 -0.57
C ASN A 93 24.84 -21.14 0.45
N LEU A 94 23.79 -21.76 1.00
CA LEU A 94 23.90 -22.89 1.92
C LEU A 94 24.02 -24.25 1.21
N GLY A 95 23.77 -24.29 -0.10
CA GLY A 95 23.91 -25.48 -0.94
C GLY A 95 25.18 -25.54 -1.80
N ALA A 96 26.14 -24.61 -1.60
CA ALA A 96 27.39 -24.49 -2.36
C ALA A 96 28.62 -24.90 -1.54
#